data_AF-A0A0X9PMS7-F1
#
_entry.id   AF-A0A0X9PMS7-F1
#
_cell.length_a   1.000
_cell.length_b   1.000
_cell.length_c   1.000
_cell.angle_alpha   90.00
_cell.angle_beta   90.00
_cell.angle_gamma   90.00
#
_symmetry.space_group_name_H-M   'P 1'
#
loop_
_entity.id
_entity.type
_entity.pdbx_description
1 polymer ?
#
loop_
_entity_poly.entity_id
_entity_poly.type
_entity_poly.pdbx_seq_one_letter_code
_entity_poly.pdbx_strand_id
1 'polypeptide(L)'
;CPYHGWTYGLDGTLLKATRISGIKNFNKNDFGLLPIKVATWGPFVLARFDNSSQDTVDDVVGDEWLGSASDLLSRSGINTSLPHICRRE
;
A
#
# COMPACT_ATOMS: atom_id res chain seq x y z
N CYS A 1 -8.38 -5.37 15.37
CA CYS A 1 -8.01 -4.31 16.34
C CYS A 1 -8.29 -4.80 17.76
N PRO A 2 -7.26 -5.03 18.59
CA PRO A 2 -7.40 -5.63 19.93
C PRO A 2 -8.17 -4.74 20.92
N TYR A 3 -8.27 -3.44 20.68
CA TYR A 3 -8.96 -2.53 21.59
C TYR A 3 -10.48 -2.79 21.62
N HIS A 4 -11.13 -2.77 20.44
CA HIS A 4 -12.58 -2.88 20.36
C HIS A 4 -13.07 -4.13 19.62
N GLY A 5 -12.18 -4.89 18.98
CA GLY A 5 -12.55 -6.08 18.20
C GLY A 5 -12.98 -5.79 16.76
N TRP A 6 -12.69 -4.60 16.24
CA TRP A 6 -12.94 -4.30 14.83
C TRP A 6 -12.02 -5.14 13.93
N THR A 7 -12.56 -5.69 12.85
CA THR A 7 -11.82 -6.53 11.89
C THR A 7 -11.80 -5.89 10.52
N TYR A 8 -10.67 -6.03 9.83
CA TYR A 8 -10.42 -5.43 8.52
C TYR A 8 -10.01 -6.53 7.53
N GLY A 9 -10.32 -6.31 6.26
CA GLY A 9 -9.82 -7.14 5.17
C GLY A 9 -8.34 -6.83 4.89
N LEU A 10 -7.70 -7.67 4.09
CA LEU A 10 -6.33 -7.43 3.62
C LEU A 10 -6.25 -6.21 2.66
N ASP A 11 -7.40 -5.79 2.13
CA ASP A 11 -7.62 -4.58 1.34
C ASP A 11 -7.85 -3.32 2.19
N GLY A 12 -7.86 -3.46 3.53
CA GLY A 12 -8.13 -2.36 4.45
C GLY A 12 -9.61 -2.04 4.68
N THR A 13 -10.54 -2.73 4.00
CA THR A 13 -11.99 -2.53 4.20
C THR A 13 -12.40 -2.93 5.61
N LEU A 14 -13.20 -2.09 6.28
CA LEU A 14 -13.78 -2.44 7.58
C LEU A 14 -14.85 -3.55 7.42
N LEU A 15 -14.53 -4.76 7.86
CA LEU A 15 -15.40 -5.93 7.74
C LEU A 15 -16.43 -5.98 8.88
N LYS A 16 -16.01 -5.71 10.10
CA LYS A 16 -16.87 -5.77 11.30
C LYS A 16 -16.49 -4.68 12.29
N ALA A 17 -17.50 -3.95 12.76
CA ALA A 17 -17.41 -3.03 13.88
C ALA A 17 -18.29 -3.52 15.03
N THR A 18 -17.67 -3.97 16.11
CA THR A 18 -18.33 -4.40 17.35
C THR A 18 -18.73 -3.20 18.20
N ARG A 19 -19.77 -3.36 19.03
CA ARG A 19 -20.25 -2.36 20.00
C ARG A 19 -20.69 -1.00 19.40
N ILE A 20 -21.24 -1.01 18.19
CA ILE A 20 -21.72 0.20 17.48
C ILE A 20 -23.21 0.53 17.70
N SER A 21 -23.93 -0.28 18.47
CA SER A 21 -25.35 -0.05 18.75
C SER A 21 -25.56 1.31 19.42
N GLY A 22 -26.55 2.08 18.94
CA GLY A 22 -26.86 3.42 19.46
C GLY A 22 -26.08 4.56 18.79
N ILE A 23 -25.08 4.28 17.95
CA ILE A 23 -24.40 5.32 17.16
C ILE A 23 -25.31 5.69 15.98
N LYS A 24 -25.72 6.96 15.92
CA LYS A 24 -26.53 7.48 14.80
C LYS A 24 -25.67 7.62 13.55
N ASN A 25 -26.23 7.25 12.40
CA ASN A 25 -25.61 7.41 11.07
C ASN A 25 -24.24 6.72 10.92
N PHE A 26 -24.00 5.62 11.64
CA PHE A 26 -22.79 4.85 11.45
C PHE A 26 -22.82 4.14 10.09
N ASN A 27 -21.89 4.49 9.21
CA ASN A 27 -21.65 3.79 7.96
C ASN A 27 -20.25 3.18 7.98
N LYS A 28 -20.18 1.84 7.95
CA LYS A 28 -18.91 1.09 7.99
C LYS A 28 -17.93 1.49 6.88
N ASN A 29 -18.43 1.97 5.73
CA ASN A 29 -17.60 2.32 4.59
C ASN A 29 -16.75 3.57 4.83
N ASP A 30 -17.12 4.39 5.82
CA ASP A 30 -16.41 5.62 6.17
C ASP A 30 -15.23 5.37 7.13
N PHE A 31 -15.05 4.12 7.61
CA PHE A 31 -14.09 3.76 8.66
C PHE A 31 -13.13 2.64 8.25
N GLY A 32 -12.83 2.52 6.95
CA GLY A 32 -11.74 1.68 6.45
C GLY A 32 -10.36 2.20 6.88
N LEU A 33 -9.31 1.38 6.69
CA LEU A 33 -7.93 1.85 6.86
C LEU A 33 -7.57 2.89 5.80
N LEU A 34 -6.69 3.83 6.13
CA LEU A 34 -6.20 4.82 5.18
C LEU A 34 -5.33 4.11 4.13
N PRO A 35 -5.67 4.20 2.83
CA PRO A 35 -4.86 3.61 1.78
C PRO A 35 -3.52 4.35 1.66
N ILE A 36 -2.44 3.59 1.43
CA ILE A 36 -1.10 4.11 1.14
C ILE A 36 -0.75 3.63 -0.26
N LYS A 37 -0.19 4.53 -1.08
CA LYS A 37 0.28 4.16 -2.41
C LYS A 37 1.48 3.24 -2.28
N VAL A 38 1.46 2.11 -2.97
CA VAL A 38 2.55 1.14 -2.96
C VAL A 38 2.97 0.77 -4.38
N ALA A 39 4.25 0.48 -4.55
CA ALA A 39 4.83 0.03 -5.80
C ALA A 39 5.97 -0.97 -5.53
N THR A 40 6.42 -1.66 -6.57
CA THR A 40 7.54 -2.60 -6.50
C THR A 40 8.69 -2.15 -7.38
N TRP A 41 9.92 -2.29 -6.88
CA TRP A 41 11.15 -2.09 -7.65
C TRP A 41 12.16 -3.18 -7.32
N GLY A 42 12.32 -4.15 -8.20
CA GLY A 42 13.13 -5.33 -7.92
C GLY A 42 12.69 -6.02 -6.62
N PRO A 43 13.56 -6.20 -5.61
CA PRO A 43 13.21 -6.82 -4.34
C PRO A 43 12.49 -5.87 -3.36
N PHE A 44 12.36 -4.58 -3.69
CA PHE A 44 11.81 -3.59 -2.77
C PHE A 44 10.30 -3.41 -2.96
N VAL A 45 9.61 -3.26 -1.84
CA VAL A 45 8.26 -2.70 -1.78
C VAL A 45 8.39 -1.27 -1.30
N LEU A 46 7.89 -0.33 -2.09
CA LEU A 46 7.94 1.10 -1.83
C LEU A 46 6.57 1.56 -1.32
N ALA A 47 6.56 2.50 -0.38
CA ALA A 47 5.35 3.12 0.14
C ALA A 47 5.48 4.65 0.05
N ARG A 48 4.46 5.30 -0.51
CA ARG A 48 4.42 6.75 -0.71
C ARG A 48 3.26 7.35 0.09
N PHE A 49 3.56 8.38 0.88
CA PHE A 49 2.63 9.00 1.84
C PHE A 49 2.09 10.36 1.37
N ASP A 50 2.46 10.83 0.18
CA ASP A 50 1.93 12.08 -0.36
C ASP A 50 0.54 11.90 -0.98
N ASN A 51 -0.22 13.00 -0.97
CA ASN A 51 -1.60 13.04 -1.43
C ASN A 51 -1.72 13.64 -2.85
N SER A 52 -0.62 13.71 -3.61
CA SER A 52 -0.64 14.25 -4.98
C SER A 52 -1.52 13.35 -5.85
N SER A 53 -2.55 13.94 -6.47
CA SER A 53 -3.64 13.23 -7.14
C SER A 53 -3.32 12.76 -8.57
N GLN A 54 -2.05 12.60 -8.92
CA GLN A 54 -1.61 12.19 -10.25
C GLN A 54 -0.82 10.90 -10.16
N ASP A 55 -1.49 9.75 -10.21
CA ASP A 55 -0.86 8.48 -10.53
C ASP A 55 -1.65 7.85 -11.67
N THR A 56 -1.10 7.98 -12.87
CA THR A 56 -1.48 7.16 -14.00
C THR A 56 -0.19 6.61 -14.59
N VAL A 57 -0.09 5.28 -14.64
CA VAL A 57 0.88 4.44 -15.36
C VAL A 57 2.11 3.98 -14.54
N ASP A 58 2.44 2.70 -14.70
CA ASP A 58 3.53 1.95 -14.05
C ASP A 58 4.95 2.52 -14.30
N ASP A 59 5.12 3.41 -15.28
CA ASP A 59 6.41 4.08 -15.59
C ASP A 59 6.81 5.15 -14.55
N VAL A 60 5.92 5.49 -13.62
CA VAL A 60 6.09 6.56 -12.63
C VAL A 60 7.05 6.19 -11.48
N VAL A 61 7.23 4.90 -11.18
CA VAL A 61 7.95 4.47 -9.96
C VAL A 61 9.45 4.78 -10.03
N GLY A 62 10.07 4.63 -11.20
CA GLY A 62 11.50 4.85 -11.39
C GLY A 62 11.89 6.29 -11.08
N ASP A 63 11.53 7.21 -11.96
CA ASP A 63 12.00 8.59 -11.83
C ASP A 63 11.24 9.40 -10.78
N GLU A 64 9.95 9.12 -10.55
CA GLU A 64 9.15 9.94 -9.64
C GLU A 64 9.27 9.49 -8.17
N TRP A 65 9.32 8.18 -7.89
CA TRP A 65 9.39 7.68 -6.50
C TRP A 65 10.85 7.50 -6.03
N LEU A 66 11.72 6.99 -6.89
CA LEU A 66 13.13 6.73 -6.54
C LEU A 66 14.07 7.87 -6.95
N GLY A 67 13.68 8.71 -7.91
CA GLY A 67 14.54 9.79 -8.41
C GLY A 67 15.87 9.26 -8.90
N SER A 68 16.97 9.91 -8.54
CA SER A 68 18.32 9.47 -8.95
C SER A 68 18.72 8.08 -8.43
N ALA A 69 18.02 7.52 -7.44
CA ALA A 69 18.29 6.17 -6.97
C ALA A 69 17.87 5.09 -7.97
N SER A 70 16.95 5.38 -8.90
CA SER A 70 16.50 4.42 -9.92
C SER A 70 17.65 3.94 -10.81
N ASP A 71 18.50 4.87 -11.27
CA ASP A 71 19.68 4.58 -12.10
C ASP A 71 20.75 3.83 -11.30
N LEU A 72 21.00 4.22 -10.05
CA LEU A 72 21.96 3.52 -9.19
C LEU A 72 21.55 2.08 -8.92
N LEU A 73 20.29 1.85 -8.60
CA LEU A 73 19.75 0.50 -8.37
C LEU A 73 19.80 -0.32 -9.66
N SER A 74 19.38 0.26 -10.79
CA SER A 74 19.41 -0.41 -12.09
C SER A 74 20.81 -0.84 -12.50
N ARG A 75 21.82 0.04 -12.35
CA ARG A 75 23.23 -0.27 -12.63
C ARG A 75 23.78 -1.36 -11.73
N SER A 76 23.21 -1.50 -10.53
CA SER A 76 23.54 -2.57 -9.59
C SER A 76 22.78 -3.87 -9.89
N GLY A 77 22.03 -3.95 -10.99
CA GLY A 77 21.21 -5.10 -11.36
C GLY A 77 19.86 -5.19 -10.62
N ILE A 78 19.50 -4.15 -9.86
CA ILE A 78 18.25 -4.07 -9.11
C ILE A 78 17.26 -3.21 -9.88
N ASN A 79 16.39 -3.85 -10.65
CA ASN A 79 15.34 -3.19 -11.44
C ASN A 79 14.07 -4.04 -11.49
N THR A 80 13.05 -3.55 -12.20
CA THR A 80 11.73 -4.20 -12.32
C THR A 80 11.73 -5.52 -13.09
N SER A 81 12.81 -5.88 -13.78
CA SER A 81 12.90 -7.18 -14.47
C SER A 81 13.27 -8.34 -13.54
N LEU A 82 13.61 -8.07 -12.28
CA LEU A 82 13.95 -9.13 -11.32
C LEU A 82 12.70 -9.96 -10.96
N PRO A 83 12.78 -11.30 -11.00
CA PRO A 83 11.65 -12.14 -10.64
C PRO A 83 11.42 -12.14 -9.12
N HIS A 84 10.16 -11.98 -8.71
CA HIS A 84 9.76 -12.16 -7.32
C HIS A 84 9.68 -13.66 -7.00
N ILE A 85 10.66 -14.18 -6.25
CA ILE A 85 10.67 -15.57 -5.81
C ILE A 85 10.20 -15.65 -4.36
N CYS A 86 8.98 -16.12 -4.12
CA CYS A 86 8.52 -16.49 -2.78
C CYS A 86 8.89 -17.95 -2.52
N ARG A 87 9.92 -18.19 -1.70
CA ARG A 87 10.22 -19.53 -1.17
C ARG A 87 9.68 -19.61 0.27
N ARG A 88 8.77 -20.56 0.50
CA ARG A 88 8.50 -21.05 1.85
C ARG A 88 9.55 -22.11 2.14
N GLU A 89 10.47 -21.82 3.04
CA GLU A 89 11.22 -22.86 3.75
C GLU A 89 10.29 -23.58 4.75
#